data_AF-A0A7X7FN24-F1
#
_entry.id   AF-A0A7X7FN24-F1
#
_cell.length_a   1.000
_cell.length_b   1.000
_cell.length_c   1.000
_cell.angle_alpha   90.00
_cell.angle_beta   90.00
_cell.angle_gamma   90.00
#
_symmetry.space_group_name_H-M   'P 1'
#
loop_
_entity.id
_entity.type
_entity.pdbx_description
1 polymer ?
#
loop_
_entity_poly.entity_id
_entity_poly.type
_entity_poly.pdbx_seq_one_letter_code
_entity_poly.pdbx_strand_id
1 'polypeptide(L)' 'MTTEEISELFENLFNELSNCEEDDEIAPAELDPDGVLYECRASSFQDCGLLTSNDGVVLRLGDGSEFQITIVRSR' A
#
# COMPACT_ATOMS: atom_id res chain seq x y z
N MET A 1 -5.26 8.70 -12.66
CA MET A 1 -5.22 7.45 -11.89
C MET A 1 -6.12 7.67 -10.70
N THR A 2 -7.17 6.89 -10.57
CA THR A 2 -8.15 6.97 -9.48
C THR A 2 -7.62 6.23 -8.26
N THR A 3 -8.19 6.50 -7.08
CA THR A 3 -7.79 5.85 -5.83
C THR A 3 -7.96 4.33 -5.92
N GLU A 4 -8.97 3.85 -6.65
CA GLU A 4 -9.20 2.41 -6.92
C GLU A 4 -8.04 1.78 -7.71
N GLU A 5 -7.59 2.44 -8.79
CA GLU A 5 -6.45 1.97 -9.59
C GLU A 5 -5.14 1.95 -8.79
N ILE A 6 -4.98 2.88 -7.84
CA ILE A 6 -3.79 2.92 -6.98
C ILE A 6 -3.87 1.82 -5.91
N SER A 7 -5.05 1.58 -5.33
CA SER A 7 -5.27 0.48 -4.38
C SER A 7 -4.96 -0.87 -5.02
N GLU A 8 -5.45 -1.14 -6.22
CA GLU A 8 -5.11 -2.35 -6.97
C GLU A 8 -3.60 -2.45 -7.24
N LEU A 9 -2.96 -1.35 -7.62
CA LEU A 9 -1.51 -1.31 -7.84
C LEU A 9 -0.73 -1.67 -6.57
N PHE A 10 -1.18 -1.21 -5.40
CA PHE A 10 -0.55 -1.49 -4.12
C PHE A 10 -0.82 -2.91 -3.64
N GLU A 11 -2.04 -3.43 -3.78
CA GLU A 11 -2.33 -4.84 -3.47
C GLU A 11 -1.45 -5.76 -4.32
N ASN A 12 -1.30 -5.45 -5.61
CA ASN A 12 -0.39 -6.17 -6.49
C ASN A 12 1.08 -6.01 -6.06
N LEU A 13 1.51 -4.81 -5.68
CA LEU A 13 2.88 -4.56 -5.21
C LEU A 13 3.18 -5.30 -3.89
N PHE A 14 2.25 -5.29 -2.94
CA PHE A 14 2.38 -6.02 -1.68
C PHE A 14 2.40 -7.52 -1.92
N ASN A 15 1.52 -8.05 -2.78
CA ASN A 15 1.52 -9.46 -3.18
C ASN A 15 2.84 -9.86 -3.83
N GLU A 16 3.38 -9.03 -4.72
CA GLU A 16 4.67 -9.25 -5.39
C GLU A 16 5.83 -9.22 -4.38
N LEU A 17 5.81 -8.30 -3.42
CA LEU A 17 6.85 -8.20 -2.37
C LEU A 17 6.75 -9.32 -1.34
N SER A 18 5.56 -9.83 -1.05
CA SER A 18 5.37 -11.03 -0.23
C SER A 18 5.78 -12.33 -0.95
N ASN A 19 5.93 -12.29 -2.27
CA ASN A 19 6.42 -13.43 -3.07
C ASN A 19 7.96 -13.54 -3.13
N CYS A 20 8.71 -12.72 -2.37
CA CYS A 20 10.17 -12.83 -2.30
C CYS A 20 10.61 -13.96 -1.33
N GLU A 21 10.79 -15.15 -1.92
CA GLU A 21 11.44 -16.39 -1.41
C GLU A 21 10.63 -17.11 -0.30
N GLU A 22 10.10 -18.33 -0.44
CA GLU A 22 10.42 -19.53 -1.23
C GLU A 22 9.11 -20.32 -1.54
N ASP A 23 9.10 -21.12 -2.61
CA ASP A 23 8.07 -22.10 -3.04
C ASP A 23 6.94 -22.41 -2.02
N ASP A 24 5.72 -21.88 -2.24
CA ASP A 24 4.47 -22.59 -2.00
C ASP A 24 3.29 -21.80 -2.59
N GLU A 25 2.23 -22.50 -2.98
CA GLU A 25 0.98 -21.97 -3.53
C GLU A 25 0.59 -20.60 -2.94
N ILE A 26 0.22 -19.63 -3.81
CA ILE A 26 -0.39 -18.36 -3.38
C ILE A 26 -1.75 -18.69 -2.75
N ALA A 27 -1.75 -19.18 -1.52
CA ALA A 27 -2.86 -19.02 -0.61
C ALA A 27 -2.97 -17.51 -0.37
N PRO A 28 -4.18 -16.91 -0.43
CA PRO A 28 -4.34 -15.53 0.00
C PRO A 28 -3.70 -15.45 1.38
N ALA A 29 -2.65 -14.64 1.53
CA ALA A 29 -1.95 -14.51 2.80
C ALA A 29 -3.04 -14.20 3.83
N GLU A 30 -3.32 -15.14 4.74
CA GLU A 30 -4.23 -14.88 5.83
C GLU A 30 -3.52 -13.80 6.64
N LEU A 31 -3.93 -12.55 6.41
CA LEU A 31 -3.38 -11.41 7.12
C LEU A 31 -3.59 -11.72 8.59
N ASP A 32 -2.48 -11.83 9.32
CA ASP A 32 -2.50 -12.05 10.76
C ASP A 32 -3.45 -11.02 11.37
N PRO A 33 -4.58 -11.43 12.01
CA PRO A 33 -5.58 -10.50 12.52
C PRO A 33 -5.02 -9.58 13.61
N ASP A 34 -3.91 -9.98 14.24
CA ASP A 34 -3.19 -9.18 15.21
C ASP A 34 -1.96 -8.45 14.58
N GLY A 35 -1.75 -8.63 13.29
CA GLY A 35 -0.65 -8.06 12.53
C GLY A 35 -0.84 -6.56 12.26
N VAL A 36 0.26 -5.81 12.27
CA VAL A 36 0.27 -4.34 12.07
C VAL A 36 -0.32 -3.91 10.71
N LEU A 37 -0.30 -4.82 9.73
CA LEU A 37 -0.87 -4.63 8.39
C LEU A 37 -2.38 -4.90 8.31
N TYR A 38 -2.98 -5.58 9.29
CA TYR A 38 -4.40 -5.95 9.29
C TYR A 38 -5.32 -4.72 9.31
N GLU A 39 -4.93 -3.68 10.04
CA GLU A 39 -5.65 -2.41 10.10
C GLU A 39 -5.08 -1.35 9.13
N CYS A 40 -4.29 -1.77 8.14
CA CYS A 40 -3.70 -0.86 7.17
C CYS A 40 -4.78 -0.11 6.38
N ARG A 41 -4.66 1.22 6.30
CA ARG A 41 -5.52 2.07 5.48
C ARG A 41 -4.68 2.83 4.47
N ALA A 42 -5.12 2.79 3.22
CA ALA A 42 -4.59 3.60 2.14
C ALA A 42 -5.48 4.83 1.91
N SER A 43 -4.87 5.98 1.66
CA SER A 43 -5.58 7.22 1.28
C SER A 43 -4.73 8.00 0.30
N SER A 44 -5.34 8.74 -0.63
CA SER A 44 -4.57 9.56 -1.56
C SER A 44 -3.96 10.78 -0.85
N PHE A 45 -2.91 11.36 -1.44
CA PHE A 45 -2.36 12.64 -0.95
C PHE A 45 -3.42 13.75 -0.87
N GLN A 46 -4.37 13.76 -1.80
CA GLN A 46 -5.48 14.70 -1.81
C GLN A 46 -6.42 14.48 -0.63
N ASP A 47 -6.80 13.23 -0.34
CA ASP A 47 -7.69 12.91 0.78
C ASP A 47 -7.05 13.24 2.14
N CYS A 48 -5.73 13.11 2.23
CA CYS A 48 -4.95 13.50 3.41
C CYS A 48 -4.66 15.00 3.50
N GLY A 49 -5.06 15.80 2.49
CA GLY A 49 -4.82 17.24 2.46
C GLY A 49 -3.34 17.63 2.34
N LEU A 50 -2.51 16.76 1.75
CA LEU A 50 -1.09 17.04 1.55
C LEU A 50 -0.89 18.12 0.46
N LEU A 51 -0.14 19.16 0.81
CA LEU A 51 0.21 20.26 -0.11
C LEU A 51 1.37 19.86 -1.02
N THR A 52 1.08 19.03 -2.01
CA THR A 52 2.06 18.56 -2.99
C THR A 52 1.45 18.47 -4.38
N SER A 53 2.29 18.66 -5.41
CA SER A 53 1.91 18.45 -6.81
C SER A 53 2.13 17.01 -7.27
N ASN A 54 2.66 16.15 -6.40
CA ASN A 54 2.89 14.75 -6.68
C ASN A 54 1.61 13.95 -6.45
N ASP A 55 1.41 12.91 -7.25
CA ASP A 55 0.43 11.87 -6.98
C ASP A 55 1.06 10.79 -6.09
N GLY A 56 0.33 10.36 -5.06
CA GLY A 56 0.82 9.36 -4.12
C GLY A 56 -0.24 8.92 -3.14
N VAL A 57 0.16 7.97 -2.29
CA VAL A 57 -0.68 7.38 -1.25
C VAL A 57 -0.01 7.48 0.10
N VAL A 58 -0.82 7.74 1.11
CA VAL A 58 -0.49 7.62 2.52
C VAL A 58 -0.99 6.28 3.01
N LEU A 59 -0.09 5.48 3.59
CA LEU A 59 -0.42 4.27 4.31
C LEU A 59 -0.39 4.57 5.80
N ARG A 60 -1.46 4.21 6.50
CA ARG A 60 -1.53 4.27 7.96
C ARG A 60 -1.74 2.87 8.51
N LEU A 61 -0.85 2.44 9.38
CA LEU A 61 -0.86 1.12 9.99
C LEU A 61 -1.62 1.12 11.33
N GLY A 62 -1.97 -0.07 11.83
CA GLY A 62 -2.72 -0.22 13.09
C GLY A 62 -1.97 0.28 14.34
N ASP A 63 -0.63 0.29 14.28
CA ASP A 63 0.23 0.84 15.32
C ASP A 63 0.33 2.38 15.30
N GLY A 64 -0.30 3.03 14.31
CA GLY A 64 -0.27 4.48 14.10
C GLY A 64 0.91 4.98 13.26
N SER A 65 1.81 4.09 12.81
CA SER A 65 2.88 4.44 11.87
C SER A 65 2.30 4.89 10.53
N GLU A 66 2.94 5.88 9.89
CA GLU A 66 2.51 6.45 8.61
C GLU A 66 3.65 6.46 7.59
N PHE A 67 3.36 5.99 6.37
CA PHE A 67 4.28 5.98 5.24
C PHE A 67 3.67 6.74 4.07
N GLN A 68 4.46 7.60 3.43
CA GLN A 68 4.05 8.30 2.21
C GLN A 68 4.81 7.71 1.04
N ILE A 69 4.07 7.23 0.04
CA ILE A 69 4.65 6.58 -1.14
C ILE A 69 4.23 7.38 -2.38
N THR A 70 5.23 7.78 -3.15
CA THR A 70 5.07 8.51 -4.41
C THR A 70 5.75 7.73 -5.51
N ILE A 71 5.04 7.47 -6.61
CA ILE A 71 5.65 6.87 -7.80
C ILE A 71 6.11 7.98 -8.72
N VAL A 72 7.42 8.13 -8.85
CA VAL A 72 8.03 9.11 -9.76
C VAL A 72 8.39 8.41 -11.07
N ARG A 73 7.75 8.79 -12.18
CA ARG A 73 8.12 8.29 -13.51
C ARG A 73 9.24 9.14 -14.09
N SER A 74 10.46 8.59 -14.18
CA SER A 74 11.55 9.20 -14.95
C SER A 74 11.29 9.07 -16.45
N ARG A 75 11.72 10.06 -17.22
CA ARG A 75 11.80 9.96 -18.69
C ARG A 75 12.95 9.08 -19.14
#